data_AF-S0FC89-F1
#
_entry.id   AF-S0FC89-F1
#
_cell.length_a   1.000
_cell.length_b   1.000
_cell.length_c   1.000
_cell.angle_alpha   90.00
_cell.angle_beta   90.00
_cell.angle_gamma   90.00
#
_symmetry.space_group_name_H-M   'P 1'
#
loop_
_entity.id
_entity.type
_entity.pdbx_description
1 polymer ?
#
loop_
_entity_poly.entity_id
_entity_poly.type
_entity_poly.pdbx_seq_one_letter_code
_entity_poly.pdbx_strand_id
1 'polypeptide(L)'
;MEESRIMGKAELFRRYLTFGISLFIIACGISVITRSDLGTSPITSVPYVASLNTPISMGNYFFLFTIVLIILQLLLLGKKGIMERKMELLMQFPVAFVLSFFTDLTMWATASYNPDAYYVKLISLVIGCLILA
;
A
#
# COMPACT_ATOMS: atom_id res chain seq x y z
N MET A 1 -31.71 11.75 9.10
CA MET A 1 -30.70 11.71 10.19
C MET A 1 -30.99 10.60 11.21
N GLU A 2 -31.61 9.48 10.82
CA GLU A 2 -31.90 8.34 11.73
C GLU A 2 -31.42 6.97 11.17
N GLU A 3 -31.10 6.88 9.87
CA GLU A 3 -30.76 5.61 9.20
C GLU A 3 -29.32 5.14 9.41
N SER A 4 -28.46 5.92 10.08
CA SER A 4 -27.06 5.54 10.32
C SER A 4 -26.83 4.77 11.62
N ARG A 5 -27.88 4.52 12.43
CA ARG A 5 -27.70 4.10 13.83
C ARG A 5 -27.72 2.61 14.13
N ILE A 6 -28.02 1.73 13.17
CA ILE A 6 -27.84 0.29 13.35
C ILE A 6 -27.33 -0.33 12.05
N MET A 7 -26.08 -0.02 11.66
CA MET A 7 -25.36 -0.97 10.82
C MET A 7 -25.15 -2.22 11.69
N GLY A 8 -25.89 -3.28 11.39
CA GLY A 8 -25.75 -4.55 12.10
C GLY A 8 -24.28 -4.94 12.13
N LYS A 9 -23.75 -5.37 13.29
CA LYS A 9 -22.32 -5.71 13.47
C LYS A 9 -21.76 -6.60 12.34
N ALA A 10 -22.62 -7.43 11.73
CA ALA A 10 -22.30 -8.27 10.58
C ALA A 10 -21.94 -7.50 9.30
N GLU A 11 -22.59 -6.37 9.01
CA GLU A 11 -22.31 -5.56 7.82
C GLU A 11 -21.00 -4.77 7.97
N LEU A 12 -20.76 -4.19 9.16
CA LEU A 12 -19.47 -3.60 9.51
C LEU A 12 -18.33 -4.62 9.39
N PHE A 13 -18.53 -5.81 9.96
CA PHE A 13 -17.55 -6.89 9.86
C PHE A 13 -17.28 -7.27 8.39
N ARG A 14 -18.33 -7.45 7.58
CA ARG A 14 -18.20 -7.77 6.16
C ARG A 14 -17.43 -6.68 5.41
N ARG A 15 -17.66 -5.40 5.73
CA ARG A 15 -16.98 -4.26 5.09
C ARG A 15 -15.50 -4.17 5.47
N TYR A 16 -15.14 -4.43 6.72
CA TYR A 16 -13.74 -4.51 7.13
C TYR A 16 -13.04 -5.73 6.54
N LEU A 17 -13.74 -6.85 6.41
CA LEU A 17 -13.20 -8.08 5.82
C LEU A 17 -12.93 -7.89 4.32
N THR A 18 -13.87 -7.31 3.56
CA THR A 18 -13.64 -6.97 2.15
C THR A 18 -12.49 -5.96 2.01
N PHE A 19 -12.41 -4.96 2.87
CA PHE A 19 -11.31 -3.99 2.86
C PHE A 19 -9.95 -4.66 3.12
N GLY A 20 -9.87 -5.58 4.09
CA GLY A 20 -8.66 -6.35 4.38
C GLY A 20 -8.23 -7.26 3.22
N ILE A 21 -9.19 -7.93 2.56
CA ILE A 21 -8.90 -8.73 1.35
C ILE A 21 -8.38 -7.83 0.22
N SER A 22 -9.01 -6.69 -0.02
CA SER A 22 -8.54 -5.73 -1.04
C SER A 22 -7.12 -5.26 -0.75
N LEU A 23 -6.80 -4.92 0.51
CA LEU A 23 -5.45 -4.57 0.95
C LEU A 23 -4.42 -5.66 0.63
N PHE A 24 -4.77 -6.93 0.85
CA PHE A 24 -3.89 -8.05 0.54
C PHE A 24 -3.68 -8.21 -0.97
N ILE A 25 -4.74 -8.07 -1.77
CA ILE A 25 -4.65 -8.10 -3.24
C ILE A 25 -3.74 -6.99 -3.76
N ILE A 26 -3.87 -5.77 -3.22
CA ILE A 26 -3.00 -4.64 -3.56
C ILE A 26 -1.55 -4.95 -3.19
N ALA A 27 -1.28 -5.50 -2.01
CA ALA A 27 0.07 -5.90 -1.61
C ALA A 27 0.69 -6.96 -2.53
N CYS A 28 -0.12 -7.90 -3.03
CA CYS A 28 0.30 -8.86 -4.05
C CYS A 28 0.67 -8.14 -5.35
N GLY A 29 -0.19 -7.26 -5.86
CA GLY A 29 0.09 -6.47 -7.07
C GLY A 29 1.37 -5.64 -6.94
N ILE A 30 1.58 -4.97 -5.79
CA ILE A 30 2.80 -4.22 -5.50
C ILE A 30 4.04 -5.13 -5.57
N SER A 31 4.00 -6.33 -4.97
CA SER A 31 5.14 -7.25 -5.01
C SER A 31 5.47 -7.70 -6.43
N VAL A 32 4.48 -8.02 -7.25
CA VAL A 32 4.67 -8.45 -8.66
C VAL A 32 5.25 -7.31 -9.51
N ILE A 33 4.71 -6.10 -9.38
CA ILE A 33 5.25 -4.90 -10.06
C ILE A 33 6.69 -4.66 -9.61
N THR A 34 6.96 -4.73 -8.31
CA THR A 34 8.30 -4.49 -7.75
C THR A 34 9.33 -5.49 -8.27
N ARG A 35 8.96 -6.76 -8.41
CA ARG A 35 9.85 -7.78 -8.99
C ARG A 35 9.99 -7.72 -10.50
N SER A 36 9.08 -7.04 -11.20
CA SER A 36 9.23 -6.81 -12.64
C SER A 36 10.39 -5.86 -12.97
N ASP A 37 10.87 -5.07 -12.00
CA ASP A 37 12.02 -4.17 -12.11
C ASP A 37 11.94 -3.16 -13.28
N LEU A 38 10.75 -2.99 -13.84
CA LEU A 38 10.43 -2.04 -14.92
C LEU A 38 9.96 -0.67 -14.38
N GLY A 39 9.94 -0.53 -13.05
CA GLY A 39 9.43 0.63 -12.34
C GLY A 39 8.19 0.30 -11.50
N THR A 40 7.98 1.08 -10.45
CA THR A 40 6.84 0.95 -9.52
C THR A 40 6.17 2.31 -9.31
N SER A 41 5.01 2.32 -8.66
CA SER A 41 4.33 3.58 -8.30
C SER A 41 5.27 4.49 -7.47
N PRO A 42 5.22 5.82 -7.62
CA PRO A 42 6.08 6.74 -6.86
C PRO A 42 6.02 6.55 -5.33
N ILE A 43 4.88 6.06 -4.81
CA ILE A 43 4.72 5.75 -3.38
C ILE A 43 5.53 4.52 -2.93
N THR A 44 5.74 3.55 -3.82
CA THR A 44 6.49 2.32 -3.56
C THR A 44 7.92 2.36 -4.11
N SER A 45 8.25 3.26 -5.04
CA SER A 45 9.57 3.32 -5.68
C SER A 45 10.66 3.80 -4.72
N VAL A 46 10.37 4.83 -3.92
CA VAL A 46 11.30 5.36 -2.89
C VAL A 46 11.65 4.30 -1.85
N PRO A 47 10.67 3.63 -1.18
CA PRO A 47 10.99 2.59 -0.21
C PRO A 47 11.64 1.36 -0.85
N TYR A 48 11.33 1.04 -2.11
CA TYR A 48 11.98 -0.05 -2.82
C TYR A 48 13.48 0.22 -3.04
N VAL A 49 13.84 1.37 -3.60
CA VAL A 49 15.25 1.74 -3.79
C VAL A 49 16.00 1.83 -2.45
N ALA A 50 15.34 2.33 -1.39
CA ALA A 50 15.91 2.34 -0.05
C ALA A 50 16.17 0.91 0.47
N SER A 51 15.22 -0.01 0.27
CA SER A 51 15.36 -1.42 0.66
C SER A 51 16.43 -2.18 -0.11
N LEU A 52 16.80 -1.75 -1.33
CA LEU A 52 17.93 -2.33 -2.06
C LEU A 52 19.29 -1.92 -1.48
N ASN A 53 19.37 -0.75 -0.84
CA ASN A 53 20.62 -0.20 -0.31
C ASN A 53 20.86 -0.54 1.17
N THR A 54 19.91 -1.19 1.84
CA THR A 54 19.94 -1.40 3.29
C THR A 54 19.28 -2.74 3.68
N PRO A 55 19.58 -3.30 4.87
CA PRO A 55 19.00 -4.57 5.31
C PRO A 55 17.58 -4.46 5.87
N ILE A 56 16.94 -3.28 5.80
CA ILE A 56 15.60 -3.06 6.35
C ILE A 56 14.56 -3.50 5.32
N SER A 57 13.46 -4.11 5.80
CA SER A 57 12.43 -4.65 4.92
C SER A 57 11.72 -3.56 4.10
N MET A 58 11.27 -3.95 2.90
CA MET A 58 10.57 -3.04 1.99
C MET A 58 9.30 -2.47 2.63
N GLY A 59 8.58 -3.29 3.41
CA GLY A 59 7.43 -2.85 4.20
C GLY A 59 7.78 -1.74 5.20
N ASN A 60 8.83 -1.93 6.00
CA ASN A 60 9.22 -0.92 6.99
C ASN A 60 9.57 0.43 6.35
N TYR A 61 10.28 0.43 5.20
CA TYR A 61 10.51 1.66 4.45
C TYR A 61 9.22 2.25 3.90
N PHE A 62 8.30 1.40 3.42
CA PHE A 62 7.02 1.84 2.90
C PHE A 62 6.21 2.57 3.99
N PHE A 63 6.16 2.00 5.19
CA PHE A 63 5.50 2.63 6.35
C PHE A 63 6.16 3.96 6.72
N LEU A 64 7.49 3.99 6.83
CA LEU A 64 8.22 5.21 7.18
C LEU A 64 8.06 6.31 6.11
N PHE A 65 8.14 5.96 4.83
CA PHE A 65 7.92 6.89 3.73
C PHE A 65 6.49 7.44 3.74
N THR A 66 5.50 6.59 4.03
CA THR A 66 4.11 7.03 4.15
C THR A 66 3.92 8.02 5.31
N ILE A 67 4.59 7.82 6.45
CA ILE A 67 4.59 8.78 7.56
C ILE A 67 5.21 10.12 7.13
N VAL A 68 6.33 10.08 6.41
CA VAL A 68 6.97 11.30 5.88
C VAL A 68 6.03 12.04 4.94
N LEU A 69 5.33 11.34 4.05
CA LEU A 69 4.33 11.94 3.16
C LEU A 69 3.16 12.55 3.92
N ILE A 70 2.67 11.88 4.98
CA ILE A 70 1.63 12.40 5.86
C ILE A 70 2.08 13.72 6.53
N ILE A 71 3.31 13.76 7.05
CA ILE A 71 3.87 14.97 7.67
C ILE A 71 4.02 16.08 6.62
N LEU A 72 4.51 15.75 5.43
CA LEU A 72 4.64 16.71 4.34
C LEU A 72 3.27 17.26 3.92
N GLN A 73 2.25 16.41 3.87
CA GLN A 73 0.89 16.80 3.56
C GLN A 73 0.32 17.72 4.64
N LEU A 74 0.61 17.47 5.92
CA LEU A 74 0.27 18.40 7.01
C LEU A 74 0.92 19.77 6.85
N LEU A 75 2.19 19.82 6.43
CA LEU A 75 2.91 21.08 6.23
C LEU A 75 2.35 21.89 5.05
N LEU A 76 1.98 21.23 3.95
CA LEU A 76 1.46 21.88 2.74
C LEU A 76 0.00 22.33 2.87
N LEU A 77 -0.83 21.62 3.63
CA LEU A 77 -2.29 21.80 3.62
C LEU A 77 -2.79 22.99 4.47
N GLY A 78 -1.95 23.50 5.38
CA GLY A 78 -2.28 24.61 6.27
C GLY A 78 -3.41 24.31 7.28
N LYS A 79 -3.61 25.19 8.27
CA LYS A 79 -4.51 24.93 9.43
C LYS A 79 -5.97 24.60 9.06
N LYS A 80 -6.52 25.22 8.02
CA LYS A 80 -7.93 24.99 7.61
C LYS A 80 -8.12 23.63 6.95
N GLY A 81 -7.24 23.25 6.01
CA GLY A 81 -7.36 21.97 5.33
C GLY A 81 -7.00 20.76 6.22
N ILE A 82 -6.13 20.94 7.22
CA ILE A 82 -5.86 19.90 8.23
C ILE A 82 -7.13 19.53 9.00
N MET A 83 -7.98 20.52 9.33
CA MET A 83 -9.18 20.27 10.12
C MET A 83 -10.24 19.50 9.32
N GLU A 84 -10.33 19.74 8.01
CA GLU A 84 -11.23 19.01 7.11
C GLU A 84 -10.73 17.58 6.82
N ARG A 85 -9.42 17.38 6.63
CA ARG A 85 -8.85 16.07 6.24
C ARG A 85 -8.28 15.25 7.39
N LYS A 86 -8.46 15.69 8.65
CA LYS A 86 -7.96 14.99 9.84
C LYS A 86 -8.39 13.52 9.86
N MET A 87 -9.62 13.22 9.44
CA MET A 87 -10.16 11.86 9.47
C MET A 87 -9.51 10.96 8.42
N GLU A 88 -9.24 11.47 7.22
CA GLU A 88 -8.53 10.75 6.16
C GLU A 88 -7.09 10.45 6.59
N LEU A 89 -6.41 11.46 7.14
CA LEU A 89 -5.03 11.34 7.60
C LEU A 89 -4.88 10.33 8.75
N LEU A 90 -5.85 10.31 9.68
CA LEU A 90 -5.89 9.35 10.76
C LEU A 90 -6.10 7.93 10.24
N MET A 91 -6.96 7.75 9.24
CA MET A 91 -7.20 6.46 8.58
C MET A 91 -6.02 6.00 7.74
N GLN A 92 -5.18 6.90 7.25
CA GLN A 92 -3.99 6.54 6.47
C GLN A 92 -2.96 5.76 7.30
N PHE A 93 -2.87 6.03 8.60
CA PHE A 93 -1.91 5.37 9.50
C PHE A 93 -2.17 3.86 9.68
N PRO A 94 -3.36 3.39 10.10
CA PRO A 94 -3.65 1.96 10.22
C PRO A 94 -3.62 1.27 8.86
N VAL A 95 -4.08 1.94 7.80
CA VAL A 95 -4.03 1.39 6.43
C VAL A 95 -2.58 1.19 5.98
N ALA A 96 -1.71 2.18 6.18
CA ALA A 96 -0.29 2.08 5.85
C ALA A 96 0.41 0.99 6.65
N PHE A 97 0.07 0.82 7.94
CA PHE A 97 0.62 -0.24 8.78
C PHE A 97 0.22 -1.63 8.28
N VAL A 98 -1.07 -1.86 8.03
CA VAL A 98 -1.58 -3.14 7.51
C VAL A 98 -1.01 -3.44 6.13
N LEU A 99 -0.99 -2.44 5.24
CA LEU A 99 -0.44 -2.58 3.89
C LEU A 99 1.05 -2.91 3.96
N SER A 100 1.83 -2.19 4.77
CA SER A 100 3.25 -2.47 5.00
C SER A 100 3.50 -3.91 5.43
N PHE A 101 2.74 -4.40 6.41
CA PHE A 101 2.86 -5.78 6.88
C PHE A 101 2.54 -6.80 5.78
N PHE A 102 1.46 -6.57 5.02
CA PHE A 102 1.13 -7.44 3.89
C PHE A 102 2.15 -7.36 2.76
N THR A 103 2.71 -6.18 2.47
CA THR A 103 3.75 -6.04 1.46
C THR A 103 5.02 -6.78 1.84
N ASP A 104 5.41 -6.78 3.11
CA ASP A 104 6.56 -7.56 3.56
C ASP A 104 6.32 -9.07 3.39
N LEU A 105 5.11 -9.51 3.76
CA LEU A 105 4.69 -10.90 3.60
C LEU A 105 4.64 -11.34 2.13
N THR A 106 4.09 -10.51 1.24
CA THR A 106 3.99 -10.84 -0.20
C THR A 106 5.35 -10.76 -0.89
N MET A 107 6.23 -9.84 -0.47
CA MET A 107 7.61 -9.77 -0.96
C MET A 107 8.42 -11.00 -0.53
N TRP A 108 8.22 -11.50 0.69
CA TRP A 108 8.81 -12.75 1.14
C TRP A 108 8.26 -13.95 0.35
N ALA A 109 6.94 -14.03 0.17
CA ALA A 109 6.30 -15.10 -0.60
C ALA A 109 6.75 -15.11 -2.08
N THR A 110 6.97 -13.92 -2.65
CA THR A 110 7.37 -13.74 -4.05
C THR A 110 8.91 -13.71 -4.20
N ALA A 111 9.68 -14.00 -3.14
CA ALA A 111 11.14 -13.98 -3.16
C ALA A 111 11.76 -14.89 -4.25
N SER A 112 11.11 -16.02 -4.53
CA SER A 112 11.54 -17.00 -5.53
C SER A 112 11.23 -16.60 -6.98
N TYR A 113 10.47 -15.52 -7.21
CA TYR A 113 10.04 -15.11 -8.54
C TYR A 113 10.97 -14.04 -9.11
N ASN A 114 12.00 -14.45 -9.86
CA ASN A 114 12.88 -13.54 -10.59
C ASN A 114 12.65 -13.68 -12.10
N PRO A 115 11.91 -12.75 -12.74
CA PRO A 115 11.75 -12.76 -14.18
C PRO A 115 13.02 -12.25 -14.89
N ASP A 116 13.79 -13.16 -15.48
CA ASP A 116 15.01 -12.84 -16.27
C ASP A 116 14.69 -12.24 -17.65
N ALA A 117 13.66 -12.74 -18.32
CA ALA A 117 13.29 -12.31 -19.66
C ALA A 117 12.47 -11.01 -19.65
N TYR A 118 12.84 -10.04 -20.49
CA TYR A 118 12.17 -8.73 -20.59
C TYR A 118 10.66 -8.83 -20.87
N TYR A 119 10.25 -9.78 -21.73
CA TYR A 119 8.83 -10.03 -22.01
C TYR A 119 8.06 -10.49 -20.77
N VAL A 120 8.68 -11.31 -19.92
CA VAL A 120 8.07 -11.79 -18.68
C VAL A 120 7.92 -10.62 -17.71
N LYS A 121 8.94 -9.77 -17.57
CA LYS A 121 8.84 -8.53 -16.78
C LYS A 121 7.64 -7.67 -17.21
N LEU A 122 7.46 -7.48 -18.53
CA LEU A 122 6.37 -6.66 -19.07
C LEU A 122 4.98 -7.28 -18.79
N ILE A 123 4.85 -8.60 -18.92
CA ILE A 123 3.61 -9.31 -18.58
C ILE A 123 3.32 -9.19 -17.07
N SER A 124 4.32 -9.41 -16.21
CA SER A 124 4.19 -9.25 -14.76
C SER A 124 3.75 -7.82 -14.38
N LEU A 125 4.30 -6.81 -15.06
CA LEU A 125 3.92 -5.41 -14.86
C LEU A 125 2.45 -5.17 -15.24
N VAL A 126 2.02 -5.64 -16.41
CA VAL A 126 0.62 -5.48 -16.86
C VAL A 126 -0.34 -6.20 -15.91
N ILE A 127 -0.03 -7.42 -15.49
CA ILE A 127 -0.83 -8.17 -14.51
C ILE A 127 -0.87 -7.41 -13.18
N GLY A 128 0.25 -6.91 -12.70
CA GLY A 128 0.33 -6.12 -11.48
C GLY A 128 -0.52 -4.84 -11.56
N CYS A 129 -0.49 -4.14 -12.69
CA CYS A 129 -1.34 -2.97 -12.94
C CYS A 129 -2.82 -3.35 -12.98
N LEU A 130 -3.20 -4.48 -13.59
CA LEU A 130 -4.59 -4.97 -13.59
C LEU A 130 -5.08 -5.35 -12.20
N ILE A 131 -4.19 -5.82 -11.32
CA ILE A 131 -4.52 -6.13 -9.93
C ILE A 131 -4.71 -4.84 -9.10
N LEU A 132 -3.99 -3.76 -9.45
CA LEU A 132 -4.10 -2.47 -8.77
C LEU A 132 -5.26 -1.61 -9.26
N ALA A 133 -5.72 -1.81 -10.50
CA ALA A 133 -6.80 -1.04 -11.15
C ALA A 133 -8.19 -1.42 -10.62
#